data_AF-A0A916T5N4-F1
#
_entry.id   AF-A0A916T5N4-F1
#
_cell.length_a   1.000
_cell.length_b   1.000
_cell.length_c   1.000
_cell.angle_alpha   90.00
_cell.angle_beta   90.00
_cell.angle_gamma   90.00
#
_symmetry.space_group_name_H-M   'P 1'
#
loop_
_entity.id
_entity.type
_entity.pdbx_description
1 polymer ?
#
loop_
_entity_poly.entity_id
_entity_poly.type
_entity_poly.pdbx_seq_one_letter_code
_entity_poly.pdbx_strand_id
1 'polypeptide(L)'
;MTAVIFGLIAVVFIVSGLGGIMFIDHQFAKSVEGRIYAVKGRRVETDDPFVRKQFRKFYALRVAYAMFLLVMLIWVAGNVG
;
A
#
# COMPACT_ATOMS: atom_id res chain seq x y z
N MET A 1 -1.64 30.75 -5.49
CA MET A 1 -0.53 30.15 -4.71
C MET A 1 -0.99 28.89 -3.98
N THR A 2 -2.05 28.96 -3.18
CA THR A 2 -2.71 27.81 -2.53
C THR A 2 -3.10 26.69 -3.50
N ALA A 3 -3.78 27.00 -4.61
CA ALA A 3 -4.18 25.99 -5.61
C ALA A 3 -2.99 25.21 -6.20
N VAL A 4 -1.83 25.85 -6.37
CA VAL A 4 -0.60 25.19 -6.86
C VAL A 4 -0.05 24.24 -5.81
N ILE A 5 -0.07 24.63 -4.53
CA ILE A 5 0.35 23.79 -3.40
C ILE A 5 -0.54 22.55 -3.30
N PHE A 6 -1.88 22.71 -3.35
CA PHE A 6 -2.80 21.57 -3.36
C PHE A 6 -2.60 20.65 -4.57
N GLY A 7 -2.29 21.22 -5.75
CA GLY A 7 -1.94 20.44 -6.93
C GLY A 7 -0.69 19.59 -6.73
N LEU A 8 0.38 20.15 -6.15
CA LEU A 8 1.60 19.41 -5.82
C LEU A 8 1.34 18.30 -4.78
N ILE A 9 0.57 18.60 -3.73
CA ILE A 9 0.18 17.62 -2.71
C ILE A 9 -0.55 16.44 -3.37
N ALA A 10 -1.52 16.71 -4.26
CA ALA A 10 -2.26 15.67 -4.96
C ALA A 10 -1.33 14.74 -5.76
N VAL A 11 -0.39 15.29 -6.53
CA VAL A 11 0.59 14.50 -7.31
C VAL A 11 1.43 13.62 -6.40
N VAL A 12 1.96 14.18 -5.30
CA VAL A 12 2.79 13.44 -4.34
C VAL A 12 2.02 12.28 -3.72
N PHE A 13 0.77 12.50 -3.32
CA PHE A 13 -0.07 11.45 -2.73
C PHE A 13 -0.48 10.36 -3.73
N ILE A 14 -0.74 10.71 -4.99
CA ILE A 14 -1.04 9.72 -6.04
C ILE A 14 0.17 8.81 -6.28
N VAL A 15 1.36 9.41 -6.46
CA VAL A 15 2.60 8.66 -6.70
C VAL A 15 2.95 7.79 -5.49
N SER A 16 2.80 8.33 -4.28
CA SER A 16 3.09 7.59 -3.04
C SER A 16 2.08 6.46 -2.82
N GLY A 17 0.79 6.71 -3.06
CA GLY A 17 -0.26 5.69 -2.93
C GLY A 17 -0.05 4.52 -3.89
N LEU A 18 0.08 4.81 -5.19
CA LEU A 18 0.28 3.77 -6.20
C LEU A 18 1.64 3.07 -6.04
N GLY A 19 2.72 3.85 -5.94
CA GLY A 19 4.08 3.32 -5.84
C GLY A 19 4.32 2.53 -4.56
N GLY A 20 3.83 3.01 -3.42
CA GLY A 20 3.98 2.34 -2.13
C GLY A 20 3.21 1.01 -2.07
N ILE A 21 1.98 0.97 -2.61
CA ILE A 21 1.21 -0.27 -2.69
C ILE A 21 1.89 -1.28 -3.62
N MET A 22 2.34 -0.85 -4.81
CA MET A 22 3.09 -1.72 -5.72
C MET A 22 4.37 -2.25 -5.10
N PHE A 23 5.09 -1.42 -4.34
CA PHE A 23 6.31 -1.85 -3.65
C PHE A 23 6.02 -2.93 -2.61
N ILE A 24 4.96 -2.76 -1.82
CA ILE A 24 4.53 -3.76 -0.82
C ILE A 24 4.16 -5.09 -1.50
N ASP A 25 3.45 -5.03 -2.64
CA ASP A 25 3.10 -6.22 -3.41
C ASP A 25 4.33 -6.92 -4.00
N HIS A 26 5.29 -6.15 -4.50
CA HIS A 26 6.54 -6.69 -5.03
C HIS A 26 7.35 -7.40 -3.94
N GLN A 27 7.40 -6.82 -2.73
CA GLN A 27 8.04 -7.45 -1.58
C GLN A 27 7.31 -8.72 -1.15
N PHE A 28 5.98 -8.74 -1.20
CA PHE A 28 5.21 -9.96 -0.98
C PHE A 28 5.59 -11.03 -2.02
N ALA A 29 5.56 -10.70 -3.31
CA ALA A 29 5.87 -11.64 -4.39
C ALA A 29 7.27 -12.26 -4.23
N LYS A 30 8.28 -11.45 -3.87
CA LYS A 30 9.63 -11.93 -3.54
C LYS A 30 9.65 -12.87 -2.33
N SER A 31 8.87 -12.55 -1.30
CA SER A 31 8.85 -13.37 -0.06
C SER A 31 8.23 -14.75 -0.24
N VAL A 32 7.40 -14.95 -1.28
CA VAL A 32 6.74 -16.21 -1.61
C VAL A 32 7.20 -16.78 -2.96
N GLU A 33 8.34 -16.30 -3.46
CA GLU A 33 8.93 -16.74 -4.72
C GLU A 33 9.18 -18.26 -4.71
N GLY A 34 8.87 -18.92 -5.83
CA GLY A 34 8.99 -20.37 -5.98
C GLY A 34 7.86 -21.19 -5.35
N ARG A 35 6.82 -20.56 -4.78
CA ARG A 35 5.64 -21.27 -4.26
C ARG A 35 4.42 -21.09 -5.15
N ILE A 36 3.55 -22.09 -5.18
CA ILE A 36 2.29 -22.04 -5.93
C ILE A 36 1.24 -21.31 -5.10
N TYR A 37 0.79 -20.17 -5.60
CA TYR A 37 -0.29 -19.41 -5.01
C TYR A 37 -1.07 -18.68 -6.11
N ALA A 38 -2.37 -18.53 -5.90
CA ALA A 38 -3.21 -17.67 -6.72
C ALA A 38 -3.81 -16.56 -5.85
N VAL A 39 -3.75 -15.32 -6.34
CA VAL A 39 -4.38 -14.18 -5.66
C VAL A 39 -5.70 -13.88 -6.36
N LYS A 40 -6.81 -14.06 -5.65
CA LYS A 40 -8.16 -13.77 -6.13
C LYS A 40 -8.76 -12.61 -5.34
N GLY A 41 -8.49 -11.40 -5.80
CA GLY A 41 -8.93 -10.17 -5.15
C GLY A 41 -8.33 -10.04 -3.73
N ARG A 42 -9.17 -10.23 -2.70
CA ARG A 42 -8.77 -10.14 -1.29
C ARG A 42 -8.39 -11.48 -0.66
N ARG A 43 -8.47 -12.59 -1.41
CA ARG A 43 -8.17 -13.94 -0.91
C ARG A 43 -6.97 -14.52 -1.65
N VAL A 44 -6.14 -15.24 -0.90
CA VAL A 44 -5.06 -16.06 -1.45
C VAL A 44 -5.54 -17.52 -1.45
N GLU A 45 -5.52 -18.14 -2.62
CA GLU A 45 -5.77 -19.57 -2.82
C GLU A 45 -4.42 -20.28 -2.79
N THR A 46 -4.15 -20.94 -1.67
CA THR A 46 -2.95 -21.74 -1.43
C THR A 46 -3.18 -22.66 -0.23
N ASP A 47 -2.62 -23.86 -0.29
CA ASP A 47 -2.57 -24.82 0.81
C ASP A 47 -1.34 -24.60 1.71
N ASP A 48 -0.38 -23.78 1.26
CA ASP A 48 0.84 -23.53 2.03
C ASP A 48 0.59 -22.57 3.20
N PRO A 49 0.78 -23.00 4.46
CA PRO A 49 0.58 -22.15 5.63
C PRO A 49 1.56 -20.97 5.69
N PHE A 50 2.73 -21.06 5.06
CA PHE A 50 3.70 -19.97 4.99
C PHE A 50 3.18 -18.82 4.12
N VAL A 51 2.66 -19.11 2.93
CA VAL A 51 2.10 -18.11 2.00
C VAL A 51 0.90 -17.41 2.65
N ARG A 52 0.03 -18.14 3.35
CA ARG A 52 -1.10 -17.55 4.10
C ARG A 52 -0.66 -16.61 5.22
N LYS A 53 0.43 -16.93 5.94
CA LYS A 53 0.99 -16.06 7.00
C LYS A 53 1.61 -14.80 6.40
N GLN A 54 2.40 -14.95 5.33
CA GLN A 54 2.99 -13.79 4.64
C GLN A 54 1.91 -12.89 4.04
N PHE A 55 0.91 -13.46 3.38
CA PHE A 55 -0.19 -12.70 2.80
C PHE A 55 -0.90 -11.84 3.86
N ARG A 56 -1.21 -12.39 5.04
CA ARG A 56 -1.80 -11.62 6.14
C ARG A 56 -0.88 -10.48 6.62
N LYS A 57 0.42 -10.73 6.72
CA LYS A 57 1.41 -9.73 7.15
C LYS A 57 1.50 -8.57 6.15
N PHE A 58 1.66 -8.88 4.86
CA PHE A 58 1.74 -7.85 3.81
C PHE A 58 0.40 -7.14 3.58
N TYR A 59 -0.73 -7.83 3.75
CA TYR A 59 -2.05 -7.21 3.74
C TYR A 59 -2.19 -6.20 4.89
N ALA A 60 -1.79 -6.57 6.11
CA ALA A 60 -1.78 -5.66 7.25
C ALA A 60 -0.84 -4.46 7.00
N LEU A 61 0.34 -4.67 6.41
CA LEU A 61 1.26 -3.61 6.05
C LEU A 61 0.65 -2.65 5.02
N ARG A 62 -0.03 -3.18 4.00
CA ARG A 62 -0.74 -2.38 2.99
C ARG A 62 -1.83 -1.52 3.63
N VAL A 63 -2.62 -2.08 4.55
CA VAL A 63 -3.64 -1.32 5.29
C VAL A 63 -3.02 -0.24 6.16
N ALA A 64 -1.96 -0.57 6.91
CA ALA A 64 -1.25 0.40 7.75
C ALA A 64 -0.66 1.56 6.91
N TYR A 65 -0.07 1.24 5.75
CA TYR A 65 0.45 2.24 4.82
C TYR A 65 -0.63 3.17 4.27
N ALA A 66 -1.79 2.61 3.87
CA ALA A 66 -2.92 3.41 3.42
C ALA A 66 -3.46 4.33 4.53
N MET A 67 -3.57 3.83 5.77
CA MET A 67 -3.96 4.63 6.93
C MET A 67 -2.96 5.75 7.22
N PHE A 68 -1.66 5.45 7.14
CA PHE A 68 -0.60 6.44 7.30
C PHE A 68 -0.71 7.57 6.27
N LEU A 69 -0.89 7.24 4.99
CA LEU A 69 -1.09 8.23 3.94
C LEU A 69 -2.34 9.09 4.22
N LEU A 70 -3.43 8.48 4.68
CA LEU A 70 -4.65 9.21 5.03
C LEU A 70 -4.42 10.24 6.14
N VAL A 71 -3.75 9.84 7.22
CA VAL A 71 -3.40 10.74 8.34
C VAL A 71 -2.47 11.85 7.85
N MET A 72 -1.47 11.51 7.05
CA MET A 72 -0.51 12.48 6.52
C MET A 72 -1.19 13.50 5.59
N LEU A 73 -2.17 13.07 4.79
CA LEU A 73 -2.94 13.97 3.93
C LEU A 73 -3.72 15.00 4.76
N ILE A 74 -4.44 14.55 5.79
CA ILE A 74 -5.20 15.42 6.70
C ILE A 74 -4.26 16.42 7.37
N TRP A 75 -3.13 15.93 7.88
CA TRP A 75 -2.16 16.77 8.57
C TRP A 75 -1.54 17.83 7.66
N VAL A 76 -1.07 17.45 6.46
CA VAL A 76 -0.49 18.38 5.50
C VAL A 76 -1.54 19.40 5.05
N ALA A 77 -2.75 18.95 4.69
CA ALA A 77 -3.83 19.87 4.28
C ALA A 77 -4.22 20.86 5.39
N GLY A 78 -4.17 20.44 6.67
CA GLY A 78 -4.45 21.30 7.82
C GLY A 78 -3.36 22.34 8.13
N ASN A 79 -2.13 22.13 7.66
CA ASN A 79 -1.02 23.10 7.82
C ASN A 79 -0.87 24.07 6.63
N VAL A 80 -1.61 23.83 5.53
CA VAL A 80 -1.60 24.68 4.31
C VAL A 80 -2.66 25.79 4.40
N GLY A 81 -3.49 25.78 5.45
CA GLY A 81 -4.53 26.78 5.75
C GLY A 81 -4.01 27.97 6.54
#